data_AF-A0A0V1N512-F1
#
_entry.id   AF-A0A0V1N512-F1
#
_cell.length_a   1.000
_cell.length_b   1.000
_cell.length_c   1.000
_cell.angle_alpha   90.00
_cell.angle_beta   90.00
_cell.angle_gamma   90.00
#
_symmetry.space_group_name_H-M   'P 1'
#
loop_
_entity.id
_entity.type
_entity.pdbx_description
1 polymer ?
#
loop_
_entity_poly.entity_id
_entity_poly.type
_entity_poly.pdbx_seq_one_letter_code
_entity_poly.pdbx_strand_id
1 'polypeptide(L)'
;MLKSACILWFIFFCSLVKNSTQQVHYCKVHEQCLGDNLCEAQGICTSGRRSPMTVKCQKDATCGRHGACKHNLCWKFERYFQERCYKQEDCPGQSLCDRGQCKPAEPMHTPCQKSSDCKDHGVCKYDMCWKISQKSSNIIIKKQSVDVL
;
A
#
# COMPACT_ATOMS: atom_id res chain seq x y z
N MET A 1 -32.26 -35.91 -39.60
CA MET A 1 -30.85 -35.72 -39.99
C MET A 1 -30.69 -34.23 -40.27
N LEU A 2 -29.79 -33.42 -39.72
CA LEU A 2 -28.46 -33.65 -39.20
C LEU A 2 -28.10 -32.45 -38.29
N LYS A 3 -27.77 -32.76 -37.03
CA LYS A 3 -26.72 -32.19 -36.16
C LYS A 3 -26.59 -30.66 -36.05
N SER A 4 -26.92 -30.06 -34.90
CA SER A 4 -26.08 -30.07 -33.68
C SER A 4 -24.69 -29.52 -33.93
N ALA A 5 -24.52 -28.19 -33.83
CA ALA A 5 -23.22 -27.52 -33.90
C ALA A 5 -23.17 -26.12 -33.25
N CYS A 6 -23.98 -25.84 -32.22
CA CYS A 6 -23.96 -24.52 -31.56
C CYS A 6 -23.56 -24.55 -30.07
N ILE A 7 -23.36 -25.74 -29.48
CA ILE A 7 -23.16 -25.87 -28.03
C ILE A 7 -21.68 -26.08 -27.64
N LEU A 8 -20.79 -26.30 -28.61
CA LEU A 8 -19.38 -26.67 -28.33
C LEU A 8 -18.37 -25.52 -28.34
N TRP A 9 -18.77 -24.27 -28.60
CA TRP A 9 -17.84 -23.12 -28.55
C TRP A 9 -17.93 -22.29 -27.27
N PHE A 10 -18.98 -22.45 -26.47
CA PHE A 10 -19.11 -21.77 -25.17
C PHE A 10 -18.39 -22.50 -24.02
N ILE A 11 -17.92 -23.73 -24.23
CA ILE A 11 -17.25 -24.54 -23.18
C ILE A 11 -15.71 -24.36 -23.20
N PHE A 12 -15.14 -23.59 -24.12
CA PHE A 12 -13.69 -23.34 -24.16
C PHE A 12 -13.22 -22.10 -23.39
N PHE A 13 -14.14 -21.28 -22.86
CA PHE A 13 -13.79 -20.15 -21.98
C PHE A 13 -13.82 -20.53 -20.48
N CYS A 14 -13.70 -21.81 -20.14
CA CYS A 14 -13.66 -22.27 -18.75
C CYS A 14 -12.26 -22.39 -18.11
N SER A 15 -11.14 -22.06 -18.77
CA SER A 15 -9.83 -22.53 -18.27
C SER A 15 -8.78 -21.52 -17.83
N LEU A 16 -9.02 -20.20 -17.75
CA LEU A 16 -7.93 -19.27 -17.33
C LEU A 16 -8.32 -18.13 -16.37
N VAL A 17 -9.42 -18.26 -15.62
CA VAL A 17 -9.47 -17.55 -14.32
C VAL A 17 -8.66 -18.40 -13.35
N LYS A 18 -7.35 -18.15 -13.30
CA LYS A 18 -6.48 -18.66 -12.23
C LYS A 18 -7.02 -18.08 -10.92
N ASN A 19 -7.92 -18.83 -10.30
CA ASN A 19 -8.34 -18.67 -8.92
C ASN A 19 -7.10 -18.90 -8.06
N SER A 20 -6.32 -17.84 -7.84
CA SER A 20 -5.19 -17.87 -6.93
C SER A 20 -5.76 -17.93 -5.52
N THR A 21 -5.99 -19.14 -5.03
CA THR A 21 -6.11 -19.39 -3.60
C THR A 21 -4.75 -19.09 -2.97
N GLN A 22 -4.46 -17.80 -2.77
CA GLN A 22 -3.30 -17.37 -2.00
C GLN A 22 -3.50 -17.92 -0.59
N GLN A 23 -2.83 -19.04 -0.29
CA GLN A 23 -2.89 -19.72 1.00
C GLN A 23 -2.43 -18.75 2.08
N VAL A 24 -3.39 -18.16 2.79
CA VAL A 24 -3.12 -17.17 3.84
C VAL A 24 -2.43 -17.87 5.00
N HIS A 25 -1.17 -17.53 5.24
CA HIS A 25 -0.40 -18.08 6.34
C HIS A 25 -0.57 -17.21 7.58
N TYR A 26 -1.10 -17.80 8.66
CA TYR A 26 -1.36 -17.12 9.92
C TYR A 26 -0.11 -17.07 10.82
N CYS A 27 -0.03 -16.06 11.68
CA CYS A 27 1.11 -15.85 12.57
C CYS A 27 0.72 -15.07 13.83
N LYS A 28 1.55 -15.20 14.87
CA LYS A 28 1.55 -14.34 16.06
C LYS A 28 2.86 -13.57 16.20
N VAL A 29 3.97 -14.14 15.72
CA VAL A 29 5.30 -13.52 15.71
C VAL A 29 5.91 -13.59 14.31
N HIS A 30 6.87 -12.71 14.00
CA HIS A 30 7.44 -12.60 12.66
C HIS A 30 8.22 -13.85 12.22
N GLU A 31 8.76 -14.61 13.17
CA GLU A 31 9.55 -15.83 13.00
C GLU A 31 8.72 -16.99 12.44
N GLN A 32 7.40 -16.96 12.61
CA GLN A 32 6.50 -17.95 12.02
C GLN A 32 6.31 -17.76 10.51
N CYS A 33 6.64 -16.58 9.98
CA CYS A 33 6.49 -16.28 8.58
C CYS A 33 7.74 -16.71 7.79
N LEU A 34 7.52 -17.55 6.77
CA LEU A 34 8.60 -18.07 5.92
C LEU A 34 9.29 -16.96 5.11
N GLY A 35 10.59 -17.14 4.89
CA GLY A 35 11.41 -16.23 4.08
C GLY A 35 11.43 -14.80 4.62
N ASP A 36 11.17 -13.83 3.74
CA ASP A 36 11.20 -12.40 4.07
C ASP A 36 9.86 -11.86 4.57
N ASN A 37 8.86 -12.73 4.73
CA ASN A 37 7.54 -12.32 5.19
C ASN A 37 7.55 -11.90 6.67
N LEU A 38 6.68 -10.95 6.99
CA LEU A 38 6.49 -10.37 8.31
C LEU A 38 5.05 -10.56 8.75
N CYS A 39 4.86 -10.87 10.03
CA CYS A 39 3.54 -10.93 10.64
C CYS A 39 2.90 -9.55 10.81
N GLU A 40 1.76 -9.31 10.15
CA GLU A 40 0.95 -8.11 10.40
C GLU A 40 0.12 -8.22 11.69
N ALA A 41 -0.39 -7.10 12.18
CA ALA A 41 -1.22 -7.05 13.38
C ALA A 41 -2.51 -7.90 13.27
N GLN A 42 -3.00 -8.13 12.05
CA GLN A 42 -4.15 -9.01 11.79
C GLN A 42 -3.77 -10.51 11.85
N GLY A 43 -2.51 -10.85 12.14
CA GLY A 43 -2.02 -12.22 12.22
C GLY A 43 -1.81 -12.88 10.86
N ILE A 44 -1.55 -12.09 9.81
CA ILE A 44 -1.31 -12.57 8.45
C ILE A 44 0.14 -12.27 8.05
N CYS A 45 0.83 -13.28 7.50
CA CYS A 45 2.16 -13.09 6.94
C CYS A 45 2.07 -12.32 5.61
N THR A 46 2.78 -11.20 5.53
CA THR A 46 2.83 -10.35 4.33
C THR A 46 4.28 -10.07 3.94
N SER A 47 4.50 -9.62 2.71
CA SER A 47 5.85 -9.36 2.21
C SER A 47 6.53 -8.21 2.96
N GLY A 48 7.81 -8.39 3.26
CA GLY A 48 8.68 -7.37 3.82
C GLY A 48 10.07 -7.45 3.21
N ARG A 49 10.89 -6.45 3.52
CA ARG A 49 12.31 -6.42 3.14
C ARG A 49 13.16 -6.02 4.34
N ARG A 50 14.40 -6.50 4.37
CA ARG A 50 15.36 -6.06 5.38
C ARG A 50 15.62 -4.57 5.22
N SER A 51 15.71 -3.86 6.34
CA SER A 51 16.12 -2.45 6.33
C SER A 51 17.48 -2.32 5.62
N PRO A 52 17.68 -1.33 4.73
CA PRO A 52 18.96 -1.11 4.06
C PRO A 52 20.12 -0.91 5.05
N MET A 53 19.80 -0.37 6.23
CA MET A 53 20.71 -0.29 7.37
C MET A 53 20.52 -1.57 8.21
N THR A 54 21.59 -2.36 8.37
CA THR A 54 21.61 -3.55 9.25
C THR A 54 21.54 -3.11 10.71
N VAL A 55 20.34 -2.76 11.17
CA VAL A 55 20.07 -2.32 12.54
C VAL A 55 19.63 -3.52 13.36
N LYS A 56 20.30 -3.78 14.49
CA LYS A 56 19.89 -4.81 15.44
C LYS A 56 18.69 -4.33 16.26
N CYS A 57 17.80 -5.24 16.62
CA CYS A 57 16.62 -4.94 17.41
C CYS A 57 16.27 -6.08 18.37
N GLN A 58 15.44 -5.75 19.36
CA GLN A 58 14.77 -6.72 20.24
C GLN A 58 13.24 -6.63 20.15
N LYS A 59 12.72 -5.50 19.66
CA LYS A 59 11.28 -5.21 19.54
C LYS A 59 11.02 -4.35 18.32
N ASP A 60 9.82 -4.43 17.76
CA ASP A 60 9.41 -3.72 16.54
C ASP A 60 9.57 -2.21 16.64
N ALA A 61 9.26 -1.65 17.82
CA ALA A 61 9.36 -0.21 18.08
C ALA A 61 10.77 0.35 17.81
N THR A 62 11.82 -0.45 17.99
CA THR A 62 13.21 -0.05 17.69
C THR A 62 13.43 0.19 16.19
N CYS A 63 12.63 -0.45 15.35
CA CYS A 63 12.73 -0.36 13.90
C CYS A 63 11.91 0.80 13.31
N GLY A 64 11.31 1.65 14.15
CA GLY A 64 10.54 2.83 13.74
C GLY A 64 9.21 2.51 13.05
N ARG A 65 8.64 3.51 12.36
CA ARG A 65 7.33 3.39 11.71
C ARG A 65 7.32 2.25 10.67
N HIS A 66 6.31 1.39 10.71
CA HIS A 66 6.20 0.18 9.87
C HIS A 66 7.43 -0.75 9.97
N GLY A 67 8.16 -0.69 11.08
CA GLY A 67 9.29 -1.57 11.37
C GLY A 67 8.85 -2.84 12.07
N ALA A 68 9.52 -3.94 11.74
CA ALA A 68 9.34 -5.25 12.36
C ALA A 68 10.71 -5.78 12.80
N CYS A 69 10.79 -6.34 13.99
CA CYS A 69 12.00 -7.00 14.47
C CYS A 69 11.91 -8.49 14.21
N LYS A 70 12.65 -8.97 13.22
CA LYS A 70 12.68 -10.39 12.85
C LYS A 70 14.12 -10.89 12.82
N HIS A 71 14.38 -11.97 13.54
CA HIS A 71 15.74 -12.53 13.69
C HIS A 71 16.77 -11.49 14.20
N ASN A 72 16.37 -10.66 15.17
CA ASN A 72 17.18 -9.59 15.76
C ASN A 72 17.65 -8.50 14.79
N LEU A 73 17.02 -8.39 13.63
CA LEU A 73 17.30 -7.37 12.62
C LEU A 73 16.04 -6.60 12.30
N CYS A 74 16.20 -5.33 11.94
CA CYS A 74 15.08 -4.51 11.49
C CYS A 74 14.68 -4.81 10.05
N TRP A 75 13.39 -5.04 9.88
CA TRP A 75 12.71 -5.19 8.61
C TRP A 75 11.66 -4.11 8.45
N LYS A 76 11.22 -3.91 7.21
CA LYS A 76 10.14 -3.02 6.83
C LYS A 76 9.14 -3.78 6.00
N PHE A 77 7.85 -3.60 6.28
CA PHE A 77 6.79 -4.10 5.41
C PHE A 77 6.93 -3.49 4.02
N GLU A 78 6.53 -4.21 2.99
CA GLU A 78 6.64 -3.75 1.59
C GLU A 78 5.99 -2.37 1.38
N ARG A 79 4.83 -2.15 2.04
CA ARG A 79 4.10 -0.88 2.04
C ARG A 79 4.93 0.32 2.51
N TYR A 80 5.92 0.12 3.38
CA TYR A 80 6.83 1.20 3.80
C TYR A 80 7.62 1.76 2.61
N PHE A 81 8.02 0.92 1.67
CA PHE A 81 8.75 1.34 0.48
C PHE A 81 7.82 1.94 -0.57
N GLN A 82 6.59 1.46 -0.66
CA GLN A 82 5.55 2.05 -1.52
C GLN A 82 5.11 3.44 -1.04
N GLU A 83 5.18 3.70 0.26
CA GLU A 83 4.96 5.04 0.83
C GLU A 83 6.11 6.00 0.50
N ARG A 84 7.27 5.53 0.01
CA ARG A 84 8.40 6.37 -0.36
C ARG A 84 8.36 6.72 -1.85
N CYS A 85 8.81 7.92 -2.15
CA CYS A 85 8.85 8.42 -3.52
C CYS A 85 10.07 9.33 -3.74
N TYR A 86 10.45 9.48 -4.99
CA TYR A 86 11.44 10.45 -5.46
C TYR A 86 10.83 11.42 -6.46
N LYS A 87 9.82 10.98 -7.21
CA LYS A 87 9.05 11.76 -8.18
C LYS A 87 7.54 11.50 -8.04
N GLN A 88 6.72 12.29 -8.72
CA GLN A 88 5.26 12.27 -8.53
C GLN A 88 4.61 10.98 -9.06
N GLU A 89 5.25 10.35 -10.03
CA GLU A 89 4.79 9.12 -10.67
C GLU A 89 5.01 7.88 -9.79
N ASP A 90 5.89 7.97 -8.79
CA ASP A 90 6.14 6.88 -7.84
C ASP A 90 4.93 6.66 -6.92
N CYS A 91 4.11 7.70 -6.72
CA CYS A 91 2.95 7.66 -5.85
C CYS A 91 1.69 7.22 -6.60
N PRO A 92 1.11 6.05 -6.29
CA PRO A 92 -0.05 5.53 -7.00
C PRO A 92 -1.34 6.29 -6.66
N GLY A 93 -2.28 6.29 -7.60
CA GLY A 93 -3.63 6.83 -7.38
C GLY A 93 -3.66 8.31 -6.97
N GLN A 94 -4.51 8.62 -5.99
CA GLN A 94 -4.78 9.98 -5.48
C GLN A 94 -3.77 10.39 -4.40
N SER A 95 -2.48 10.29 -4.72
CA SER A 95 -1.40 10.71 -3.83
C SER A 95 -0.30 11.46 -4.56
N LEU A 96 0.38 12.35 -3.84
CA LEU A 96 1.51 13.15 -4.32
C LEU A 96 2.76 12.85 -3.51
N CYS A 97 3.91 12.93 -4.17
CA CYS A 97 5.20 12.84 -3.51
C CYS A 97 5.54 14.17 -2.83
N ASP A 98 5.60 14.16 -1.50
CA ASP A 98 5.99 15.29 -0.67
C ASP A 98 7.09 14.88 0.30
N ARG A 99 8.27 15.50 0.18
CA ARG A 99 9.46 15.24 1.01
C ARG A 99 9.80 13.74 1.10
N GLY A 100 9.69 13.05 -0.04
CA GLY A 100 10.02 11.64 -0.19
C GLY A 100 8.99 10.66 0.35
N GLN A 101 7.76 11.14 0.64
CA GLN A 101 6.63 10.31 1.05
C GLN A 101 5.39 10.57 0.19
N CYS A 102 4.67 9.51 -0.16
CA CYS A 102 3.38 9.61 -0.81
C CYS A 102 2.33 10.04 0.20
N LYS A 103 1.76 11.22 -0.01
CA LYS A 103 0.70 11.78 0.83
C LYS A 103 -0.62 11.82 0.06
N PRO A 104 -1.75 11.57 0.73
CA PRO A 104 -3.06 11.73 0.12
C PRO A 104 -3.22 13.12 -0.49
N ALA A 105 -3.79 13.19 -1.68
CA ALA A 105 -3.97 14.43 -2.42
C ALA A 105 -5.38 14.52 -3.00
N GLU A 106 -5.85 15.75 -3.18
CA GLU A 106 -7.16 16.06 -3.75
C GLU A 106 -6.97 16.77 -5.10
N PRO A 107 -7.76 16.40 -6.12
CA PRO A 107 -7.73 17.09 -7.40
C PRO A 107 -8.28 18.50 -7.23
N MET A 108 -7.69 19.46 -7.94
CA MET A 108 -8.16 20.85 -8.01
C MET A 108 -9.08 21.09 -9.22
N HIS A 109 -9.32 20.05 -10.02
CA HIS A 109 -10.16 20.10 -11.23
C HIS A 109 -9.74 21.19 -12.25
N THR A 110 -8.45 21.54 -12.25
CA THR A 110 -7.84 22.46 -13.21
C THR A 110 -6.85 21.69 -14.07
N PRO A 111 -6.95 21.73 -15.41
CA PRO A 111 -5.98 21.06 -16.27
C PRO A 111 -4.62 21.76 -16.23
N CYS A 112 -3.54 21.02 -16.44
CA CYS A 112 -2.17 21.54 -16.45
C CYS A 112 -1.27 20.74 -17.38
N GLN A 113 -0.11 21.29 -17.72
CA GLN A 113 0.98 20.58 -18.39
C GLN A 113 2.22 20.49 -17.51
N LYS A 114 2.39 21.44 -16.58
CA LYS A 114 3.49 21.49 -15.60
C LYS A 114 3.01 22.07 -14.28
N SER A 115 3.70 21.77 -13.19
CA SER A 115 3.29 22.20 -11.84
C SER A 115 3.23 23.73 -11.67
N SER A 116 3.96 24.51 -12.49
CA SER A 116 3.85 25.97 -12.46
C SER A 116 2.50 26.51 -12.95
N ASP A 117 1.71 25.68 -13.66
CA ASP A 117 0.38 26.07 -14.12
C ASP A 117 -0.65 26.00 -12.97
N CYS A 118 -0.29 25.33 -11.87
CA CYS A 118 -1.15 25.10 -10.73
C CYS A 118 -1.02 26.21 -9.68
N LYS A 119 -2.16 26.68 -9.17
CA LYS A 119 -2.22 27.63 -8.04
C LYS A 119 -1.85 26.95 -6.72
N ASP A 120 -1.59 27.74 -5.69
CA ASP A 120 -1.38 27.30 -4.30
C ASP A 120 -0.29 26.22 -4.13
N HIS A 121 0.78 26.31 -4.92
CA HIS A 121 1.85 25.31 -4.96
C HIS A 121 1.37 23.90 -5.32
N GLY A 122 0.30 23.82 -6.13
CA GLY A 122 -0.21 22.56 -6.65
C GLY A 122 0.79 21.85 -7.55
N VAL A 123 0.63 20.54 -7.68
CA VAL A 123 1.45 19.68 -8.52
C VAL A 123 0.64 19.21 -9.70
N CYS A 124 1.22 19.28 -10.89
CA CYS A 124 0.60 18.71 -12.08
C CYS A 124 0.84 17.21 -12.13
N LYS A 125 -0.23 16.41 -12.12
CA LYS A 125 -0.18 14.95 -12.23
C LYS A 125 -1.38 14.45 -13.02
N TYR A 126 -1.16 13.60 -14.01
CA TYR A 126 -2.22 13.13 -14.92
C TYR A 126 -3.01 14.29 -15.57
N ASP A 127 -2.27 15.29 -16.08
CA ASP A 127 -2.81 16.48 -16.77
C ASP A 127 -3.81 17.31 -15.95
N MET A 128 -3.81 17.14 -14.62
CA MET A 128 -4.66 17.86 -13.68
C MET A 128 -3.83 18.36 -12.49
N CYS A 129 -4.20 19.51 -11.95
CA CYS A 129 -3.60 20.06 -10.74
C CYS A 129 -4.11 19.31 -9.51
N TRP A 130 -3.20 18.99 -8.60
CA TRP A 130 -3.47 18.33 -7.32
C TRP A 130 -2.84 19.13 -6.19
N LYS A 131 -3.43 19.02 -5.01
CA LYS A 131 -2.85 19.54 -3.76
C LYS A 131 -2.87 18.46 -2.69
N ILE A 132 -1.90 18.50 -1.77
CA ILE A 132 -1.88 17.59 -0.63
C ILE A 132 -3.15 17.81 0.20
N SER A 133 -3.84 16.72 0.54
CA SER A 133 -5.03 16.80 1.40
C SER A 133 -4.60 17.09 2.84
N GLN A 134 -5.08 18.20 3.38
CA GLN A 134 -4.84 18.60 4.77
C GLN A 134 -5.59 17.73 5.78
N LYS A 135 -6.38 16.74 5.32
CA LYS A 135 -7.12 15.82 6.20
C LYS A 135 -6.21 14.83 6.95
N SER A 136 -4.92 14.75 6.62
CA SER A 136 -3.98 13.79 7.21
C SER A 136 -3.06 14.41 8.29
N SER A 137 -3.65 15.05 9.31
CA SER A 137 -2.91 15.41 10.54
C SER A 137 -3.72 15.29 11.84
N ASN A 138 -5.01 14.88 11.79
CA ASN A 138 -5.87 14.74 12.97
C ASN A 138 -6.63 13.39 13.03
N ILE A 139 -5.97 12.27 12.72
CA ILE A 139 -6.49 10.92 13.04
C ILE A 139 -5.77 10.32 14.26
N ILE A 140 -5.33 11.19 15.16
CA ILE A 140 -5.03 10.82 16.55
C ILE A 140 -5.89 11.78 17.38
N ILE A 141 -6.73 11.23 18.25
CA ILE A 141 -7.78 11.91 19.06
C ILE A 141 -9.12 12.21 18.32
N LYS A 142 -9.76 11.17 17.78
CA LYS A 142 -11.18 10.97 18.11
C LYS A 142 -11.31 9.58 18.74
N LYS A 143 -10.84 9.47 19.99
CA LYS A 143 -11.31 8.41 20.88
C LYS A 143 -12.77 8.77 21.14
N GLN A 144 -13.68 8.12 20.42
CA GLN A 144 -15.11 8.22 20.67
C GLN A 144 -15.32 7.82 22.14
N SER A 145 -15.69 8.79 22.98
CA SER A 145 -16.30 8.51 24.27
C SER A 145 -17.60 7.75 23.97
N VAL A 146 -17.58 6.45 24.20
CA VAL A 146 -18.80 5.67 24.31
C VAL A 146 -19.36 6.02 25.68
N ASP A 147 -20.33 6.92 25.72
CA ASP A 147 -21.20 7.09 26.87
C ASP A 147 -22.06 5.82 26.95
N VAL A 148 -21.69 4.92 27.86
CA VAL A 148 -22.56 3.82 28.29
C VAL A 148 -23.51 4.44 29.31
N LEU A 149 -24.79 4.54 28.94
CA LEU A 149 -25.90 4.83 29.83
C LEU A 149 -26.27 3.57 30.64
#